data_AF-A0A061P8P8-F1
#
_entry.id   AF-A0A061P8P8-F1
#
_cell.length_a   1.000
_cell.length_b   1.000
_cell.length_c   1.000
_cell.angle_alpha   90.00
_cell.angle_beta   90.00
_cell.angle_gamma   90.00
#
_symmetry.space_group_name_H-M   'P 1'
#
loop_
_entity.id
_entity.type
_entity.pdbx_description
1 polymer ?
#
loop_
_entity_poly.entity_id
_entity_poly.type
_entity_poly.pdbx_seq_one_letter_code
_entity_poly.pdbx_strand_id
1 'polypeptide(L)'
;MNVFKLNIIVDNAQIELEGQGELVYKIFQELKENGLGKLTPLTKEYSSNPVLANNSEEISNDVPKTKTTDNLKEDPSLVKKDFPALQNVVLQGTPQTEKDWLLVYAAYCSQQGECSFTRDDLRAKYDETNRKTIPREKNFSTNVKSLISDQYISAINDTEFRLEKTGFERAKVILLSSPNKRKTKQNSSSRKKNTPTSYSLLELDLSEEQRISFRDFWEKHKHPSNIDKAVIIANWLKVEKEINDYTPNHFFTMLRTIEENTSFNIAAAIKNAKNTKHFFTYDADNKVYILTHIGEDRVKTLKTARKEDE
;
A
#
# COMPACT_ATOMS: atom_id res chain seq x y z
N MET A 1 -51.67 24.17 -1.55
CA MET A 1 -51.61 22.81 -1.01
C MET A 1 -50.29 22.67 -0.27
N ASN A 2 -50.32 22.28 1.01
CA ASN A 2 -49.09 22.05 1.78
C ASN A 2 -48.47 20.74 1.30
N VAL A 3 -47.34 20.85 0.60
CA VAL A 3 -46.54 19.72 0.17
C VAL A 3 -45.74 19.25 1.37
N PHE A 4 -45.94 18.00 1.75
CA PHE A 4 -45.24 17.33 2.83
C PHE A 4 -44.12 16.49 2.25
N LYS A 5 -42.91 16.64 2.82
CA LYS A 5 -41.72 15.92 2.39
C LYS A 5 -41.15 15.09 3.52
N LEU A 6 -40.89 13.82 3.25
CA LEU A 6 -40.34 12.85 4.19
C LEU A 6 -39.10 12.19 3.59
N ASN A 7 -37.96 12.35 4.28
CA ASN A 7 -36.69 11.77 3.88
C ASN A 7 -36.26 10.75 4.92
N ILE A 8 -36.01 9.52 4.50
CA ILE A 8 -35.63 8.40 5.36
C ILE A 8 -34.36 7.77 4.81
N ILE A 9 -33.39 7.53 5.69
CA ILE A 9 -32.12 6.88 5.36
C ILE A 9 -32.01 5.63 6.24
N VAL A 10 -31.97 4.45 5.61
CA VAL A 10 -31.72 3.17 6.28
C VAL A 10 -30.56 2.49 5.57
N ASP A 11 -29.44 2.33 6.29
CA ASP A 11 -28.16 1.86 5.77
C ASP A 11 -27.74 2.56 4.46
N ASN A 12 -27.91 1.88 3.32
CA ASN A 12 -27.51 2.36 2.00
C ASN A 12 -28.70 2.80 1.12
N ALA A 13 -29.93 2.72 1.64
CA ALA A 13 -31.14 3.10 0.93
C ALA A 13 -31.64 4.47 1.43
N GLN A 14 -31.81 5.40 0.50
CA GLN A 14 -32.44 6.70 0.75
C GLN A 14 -33.80 6.71 0.05
N ILE A 15 -34.85 6.96 0.82
CA ILE A 15 -36.22 7.06 0.32
C ILE A 15 -36.70 8.48 0.60
N GLU A 16 -37.04 9.20 -0.46
CA GLU A 16 -37.65 10.53 -0.38
C GLU A 16 -39.06 10.46 -0.93
N LEU A 17 -40.04 10.89 -0.13
CA LEU A 17 -41.44 10.98 -0.51
C LEU A 17 -41.89 12.44 -0.39
N GLU A 18 -42.47 12.98 -1.46
CA GLU A 18 -42.95 14.35 -1.52
C GLU A 18 -44.36 14.38 -2.13
N GLY A 19 -45.33 14.97 -1.43
CA GLY A 19 -46.72 14.99 -1.89
C GLY A 19 -47.71 15.46 -0.83
N GLN A 20 -48.99 15.14 -1.01
CA GLN A 20 -50.01 15.43 -0.01
C GLN A 20 -49.78 14.59 1.25
N GLY A 21 -49.82 15.22 2.44
CA GLY A 21 -49.38 14.61 3.71
C GLY A 21 -50.04 13.27 4.06
N GLU A 22 -51.35 13.13 3.83
CA GLU A 22 -52.06 11.86 4.08
C GLU A 22 -51.56 10.72 3.18
N LEU A 23 -51.26 11.02 1.92
CA LEU A 23 -50.78 10.04 0.94
C LEU A 23 -49.35 9.61 1.26
N VAL A 24 -48.48 10.57 1.61
CA VAL A 24 -47.09 10.31 2.00
C VAL A 24 -47.04 9.44 3.25
N TYR A 25 -47.89 9.72 4.24
CA TYR A 25 -47.98 8.91 5.45
C TYR A 25 -48.47 7.48 5.17
N LYS A 26 -49.46 7.32 4.29
CA LYS A 26 -49.98 6.00 3.88
C LYS A 26 -48.90 5.16 3.19
N ILE A 27 -48.18 5.74 2.23
CA ILE A 27 -47.08 5.07 1.51
C ILE A 27 -45.94 4.71 2.48
N PHE A 28 -45.62 5.58 3.44
CA PHE A 28 -44.62 5.29 4.45
C PHE A 28 -45.00 4.09 5.34
N GLN A 29 -46.24 4.01 5.81
CA GLN A 29 -46.68 2.90 6.65
C GLN A 29 -46.66 1.57 5.90
N GLU A 30 -47.05 1.58 4.62
CA GLU A 30 -46.98 0.40 3.76
C GLU A 30 -45.53 -0.06 3.53
N LEU A 31 -44.59 0.88 3.32
CA LEU A 31 -43.16 0.58 3.24
C LEU A 31 -42.60 0.05 4.57
N LYS A 32 -43.06 0.58 5.70
CA LYS A 32 -42.65 0.12 7.04
C LYS A 32 -43.12 -1.31 7.33
N GLU A 33 -44.36 -1.64 6.98
CA GLU A 33 -44.94 -2.96 7.27
C GLU A 33 -44.47 -4.04 6.29
N ASN A 34 -44.35 -3.71 5.00
CA ASN A 34 -44.12 -4.71 3.93
C ASN A 34 -42.78 -4.58 3.21
N GLY A 35 -42.13 -3.41 3.21
CA GLY A 35 -40.92 -3.14 2.43
C GLY A 35 -39.61 -3.17 3.20
N LEU A 36 -39.63 -2.82 4.49
CA LEU A 36 -38.44 -2.64 5.31
C LEU A 36 -38.10 -3.83 6.22
N GLY A 37 -38.84 -4.94 6.12
CA GLY A 37 -38.51 -6.24 6.74
C GLY A 37 -38.25 -6.19 8.25
N LYS A 38 -39.28 -6.39 9.09
CA LYS A 38 -39.23 -6.58 10.56
C LYS A 38 -38.02 -5.92 11.25
N LEU A 39 -38.04 -4.59 11.33
CA LEU A 39 -37.15 -3.85 12.22
C LEU A 39 -37.47 -4.25 13.68
N THR A 40 -36.68 -5.16 14.26
CA THR A 40 -36.68 -5.38 15.71
C THR A 40 -36.35 -4.06 16.42
N PRO A 41 -37.08 -3.68 17.48
CA PRO A 41 -36.89 -2.38 18.12
C PRO A 41 -35.57 -2.38 18.92
N LEU A 42 -34.56 -1.66 18.41
CA LEU A 42 -33.42 -1.23 19.21
C LEU A 42 -33.78 0.08 19.91
N THR A 43 -34.48 -0.03 21.04
CA THR A 43 -34.48 1.02 22.05
C THR A 43 -33.07 1.14 22.63
N LYS A 44 -32.32 2.15 22.19
CA LYS A 44 -31.20 2.69 22.98
C LYS A 44 -31.80 3.49 24.13
N GLU A 45 -31.86 2.89 25.30
CA GLU A 45 -32.08 3.64 26.54
C GLU A 45 -30.84 4.48 26.85
N TYR A 46 -31.05 5.80 26.92
CA TYR A 46 -30.21 6.71 27.67
C TYR A 46 -30.44 6.41 29.16
N SER A 47 -29.52 5.69 29.82
CA SER A 47 -29.53 5.57 31.28
C SER A 47 -28.73 6.71 31.91
N SER A 48 -29.46 7.72 32.37
CA SER A 48 -29.08 8.54 33.53
C SER A 48 -29.48 7.78 34.80
N ASN A 49 -28.52 7.43 35.65
CA ASN A 49 -28.78 7.12 37.06
C ASN A 49 -29.19 8.42 37.79
N PRO A 50 -30.02 8.40 38.87
CA PRO A 50 -29.70 7.63 40.08
C PRO A 50 -30.87 7.14 40.99
N VAL A 51 -30.47 6.39 42.04
CA VAL A 51 -31.06 6.19 43.39
C VAL A 51 -31.99 4.98 43.67
N LEU A 52 -31.44 4.14 44.58
CA LEU A 52 -32.00 3.29 45.66
C LEU A 52 -33.52 2.99 45.71
N ALA A 53 -33.88 1.71 45.90
CA ALA A 53 -34.13 1.12 47.24
C ALA A 53 -34.84 -0.27 47.16
N ASN A 54 -34.33 -1.20 47.98
CA ASN A 54 -35.00 -2.23 48.79
C ASN A 54 -35.75 -3.44 48.16
N ASN A 55 -35.19 -4.61 48.51
CA ASN A 55 -35.78 -5.77 49.20
C ASN A 55 -37.06 -6.44 48.64
N SER A 56 -36.99 -7.75 48.36
CA SER A 56 -37.34 -8.80 49.33
C SER A 56 -37.17 -10.22 48.76
N GLU A 57 -36.92 -11.14 49.68
CA GLU A 57 -36.68 -12.60 49.62
C GLU A 57 -37.88 -13.36 48.98
N GLU A 58 -37.78 -14.62 48.51
CA GLU A 58 -37.55 -15.85 49.30
C GLU A 58 -37.20 -17.07 48.43
N ILE A 59 -36.70 -18.09 49.13
CA ILE A 59 -36.08 -19.36 48.71
C ILE A 59 -37.10 -20.52 48.83
N SER A 60 -36.88 -21.61 48.07
CA SER A 60 -36.84 -23.03 48.52
C SER A 60 -37.74 -24.08 47.85
N ASN A 61 -37.05 -25.12 47.31
CA ASN A 61 -37.28 -26.58 47.37
C ASN A 61 -38.58 -27.18 46.76
N ASP A 62 -38.69 -28.39 46.19
CA ASP A 62 -37.84 -29.59 46.04
C ASP A 62 -38.42 -30.49 44.90
N VAL A 63 -37.72 -31.60 44.59
CA VAL A 63 -37.68 -32.47 43.39
C VAL A 63 -38.73 -33.65 43.44
N PRO A 64 -38.73 -34.78 42.66
CA PRO A 64 -38.76 -35.15 41.21
C PRO A 64 -39.98 -36.02 40.76
N LYS A 65 -40.22 -36.24 39.44
CA LYS A 65 -40.26 -37.58 38.76
C LYS A 65 -40.88 -37.64 37.33
N THR A 66 -40.08 -38.23 36.43
CA THR A 66 -40.37 -39.21 35.34
C THR A 66 -41.22 -38.90 34.10
N LYS A 67 -40.50 -38.93 32.95
CA LYS A 67 -40.71 -39.70 31.69
C LYS A 67 -42.00 -39.48 30.88
N THR A 68 -41.87 -38.99 29.64
CA THR A 68 -41.97 -39.79 28.38
C THR A 68 -42.00 -38.86 27.15
N THR A 69 -41.16 -39.21 26.16
CA THR A 69 -41.07 -38.83 24.72
C THR A 69 -42.01 -37.77 24.14
N ASP A 70 -41.48 -36.77 23.43
CA ASP A 70 -41.34 -36.83 21.96
C ASP A 70 -40.52 -35.64 21.39
N ASN A 71 -39.96 -35.87 20.21
CA ASN A 71 -39.16 -34.99 19.35
C ASN A 71 -39.47 -33.48 19.41
N LEU A 72 -38.43 -32.63 19.39
CA LEU A 72 -38.37 -31.35 18.65
C LEU A 72 -36.94 -30.75 18.72
N LYS A 73 -36.25 -30.82 17.58
CA LYS A 73 -35.23 -29.88 17.05
C LYS A 73 -34.30 -29.21 18.07
N GLU A 74 -33.07 -29.71 18.16
CA GLU A 74 -31.95 -28.95 18.69
C GLU A 74 -31.73 -27.68 17.85
N ASP A 75 -31.90 -26.53 18.50
CA ASP A 75 -31.48 -25.21 18.03
C ASP A 75 -29.94 -25.22 17.83
N PRO A 76 -29.40 -25.00 16.63
CA PRO A 76 -27.95 -25.06 16.39
C PRO A 76 -27.23 -23.75 16.78
N SER A 77 -27.77 -22.93 17.68
CA SER A 77 -27.25 -21.58 17.94
C SER A 77 -26.33 -21.48 19.17
N LEU A 78 -25.35 -22.37 19.33
CA LEU A 78 -24.21 -22.12 20.24
C LEU A 78 -22.89 -22.68 19.68
N VAL A 79 -22.56 -22.33 18.43
CA VAL A 79 -21.20 -22.54 17.89
C VAL A 79 -20.35 -21.30 18.18
N LYS A 80 -19.24 -21.51 18.89
CA LYS A 80 -18.26 -20.49 19.34
C LYS A 80 -17.85 -19.55 18.20
N LYS A 81 -18.27 -18.29 18.26
CA LYS A 81 -17.91 -17.27 17.26
C LYS A 81 -16.56 -16.64 17.65
N ASP A 82 -15.49 -17.37 17.41
CA ASP A 82 -14.12 -16.94 17.71
C ASP A 82 -13.67 -15.73 16.85
N PHE A 83 -14.29 -15.53 15.67
CA PHE A 83 -13.98 -14.42 14.75
C PHE A 83 -15.15 -13.43 14.56
N PRO A 84 -14.87 -12.13 14.38
CA PRO A 84 -15.88 -11.12 14.06
C PRO A 84 -16.53 -11.41 12.70
N ALA A 85 -17.66 -10.76 12.39
CA ALA A 85 -18.23 -10.84 11.05
C ALA A 85 -17.27 -10.25 9.99
N LEU A 86 -17.14 -10.89 8.83
CA LEU A 86 -16.22 -10.46 7.78
C LEU A 86 -16.45 -9.00 7.35
N GLN A 87 -17.70 -8.56 7.30
CA GLN A 87 -18.03 -7.16 6.98
C GLN A 87 -17.45 -6.17 8.01
N ASN A 88 -17.44 -6.54 9.30
CA ASN A 88 -16.83 -5.71 10.33
C ASN A 88 -15.31 -5.61 10.14
N VAL A 89 -14.67 -6.70 9.71
CA VAL A 89 -13.24 -6.72 9.37
C VAL A 89 -12.92 -5.78 8.21
N VAL A 90 -13.78 -5.76 7.19
CA VAL A 90 -13.70 -4.85 6.04
C VAL A 90 -13.80 -3.39 6.47
N LEU A 91 -14.81 -3.06 7.27
CA LEU A 91 -15.03 -1.70 7.77
C LEU A 91 -13.91 -1.23 8.71
N GLN A 92 -13.40 -2.13 9.55
CA GLN A 92 -12.29 -1.83 10.47
C GLN A 92 -10.92 -1.81 9.78
N GLY A 93 -10.81 -2.39 8.58
CA GLY A 93 -9.56 -2.47 7.83
C GLY A 93 -8.44 -3.17 8.61
N THR A 94 -8.75 -4.21 9.39
CA THR A 94 -7.75 -4.83 10.30
C THR A 94 -6.58 -5.52 9.58
N PRO A 95 -6.74 -6.13 8.40
CA PRO A 95 -5.63 -6.69 7.62
C PRO A 95 -4.91 -5.58 6.83
N GLN A 96 -3.58 -5.51 6.94
CA GLN A 96 -2.77 -4.43 6.37
C GLN A 96 -2.27 -4.72 4.96
N THR A 97 -1.87 -5.96 4.71
CA THR A 97 -1.33 -6.38 3.42
C THR A 97 -2.33 -7.24 2.67
N GLU A 98 -2.18 -7.31 1.35
CA GLU A 98 -3.02 -8.18 0.52
C GLU A 98 -2.89 -9.65 0.91
N LYS A 99 -1.70 -10.04 1.40
CA LYS A 99 -1.44 -11.35 1.98
C LYS A 99 -2.24 -11.59 3.26
N ASP A 100 -2.29 -10.61 4.17
CA ASP A 100 -3.10 -10.70 5.39
C ASP A 100 -4.59 -10.82 5.05
N TRP A 101 -5.07 -10.10 4.02
CA TRP A 101 -6.45 -10.21 3.55
C TRP A 101 -6.80 -11.61 3.04
N LEU A 102 -5.94 -12.19 2.18
CA LEU A 102 -6.12 -13.55 1.70
C LEU A 102 -6.08 -14.58 2.83
N LEU A 103 -5.20 -14.40 3.82
CA LEU A 103 -5.14 -15.28 4.98
C LEU A 103 -6.41 -15.22 5.82
N VAL A 104 -6.97 -14.02 6.00
CA VAL A 104 -8.26 -13.84 6.67
C VAL A 104 -9.37 -14.50 5.88
N TYR A 105 -9.44 -14.30 4.56
CA TYR A 105 -10.42 -14.99 3.71
C TYR A 105 -10.29 -16.51 3.78
N ALA A 106 -9.06 -17.05 3.76
CA ALA A 106 -8.81 -18.47 3.96
C ALA A 106 -9.37 -18.96 5.30
N ALA A 107 -9.22 -18.18 6.38
CA ALA A 107 -9.82 -18.48 7.69
C ALA A 107 -11.35 -18.52 7.67
N TYR A 108 -12.02 -17.64 6.91
CA TYR A 108 -13.48 -17.67 6.78
C TYR A 108 -13.97 -18.79 5.85
N CYS A 109 -13.29 -19.03 4.71
CA CYS A 109 -13.64 -20.10 3.78
C CYS A 109 -13.44 -21.49 4.39
N SER A 110 -12.39 -21.67 5.18
CA SER A 110 -12.10 -22.94 5.86
C SER A 110 -12.94 -23.20 7.11
N GLN A 111 -13.92 -22.34 7.43
CA GLN A 111 -14.65 -22.40 8.70
C GLN A 111 -13.69 -22.50 9.90
N GLN A 112 -12.67 -21.63 9.93
CA GLN A 112 -11.63 -21.61 10.97
C GLN A 112 -10.67 -22.81 10.95
N GLY A 113 -10.50 -23.46 9.78
CA GLY A 113 -9.54 -24.55 9.57
C GLY A 113 -10.15 -25.96 9.59
N GLU A 114 -11.47 -26.06 9.67
CA GLU A 114 -12.22 -27.32 9.65
C GLU A 114 -12.41 -27.88 8.24
N CYS A 115 -12.48 -27.02 7.22
CA CYS A 115 -12.70 -27.41 5.82
C CYS A 115 -11.54 -26.97 4.90
N SER A 116 -11.37 -27.69 3.80
CA SER A 116 -10.56 -27.23 2.66
C SER A 116 -11.28 -26.11 1.91
N PHE A 117 -10.53 -25.36 1.10
CA PHE A 117 -11.07 -24.28 0.26
C PHE A 117 -10.28 -24.17 -1.04
N THR A 118 -10.86 -23.54 -2.04
CA THR A 118 -10.29 -23.38 -3.38
C THR A 118 -9.84 -21.95 -3.64
N ARG A 119 -9.16 -21.75 -4.79
CA ARG A 119 -8.84 -20.39 -5.27
C ARG A 119 -10.09 -19.57 -5.58
N ASP A 120 -11.14 -20.22 -6.06
CA ASP A 120 -12.38 -19.54 -6.43
C ASP A 120 -13.18 -19.12 -5.20
N ASP A 121 -13.12 -19.89 -4.11
CA ASP A 121 -13.69 -19.46 -2.82
C ASP A 121 -13.04 -18.17 -2.30
N LEU A 122 -11.72 -18.06 -2.42
CA LEU A 122 -11.00 -16.84 -2.05
C LEU A 122 -11.38 -15.65 -2.96
N ARG A 123 -11.58 -15.89 -4.26
CA ARG A 123 -12.05 -14.86 -5.20
C ARG A 123 -13.47 -14.41 -4.87
N ALA A 124 -14.36 -15.34 -4.54
CA ALA A 124 -15.72 -15.04 -4.11
C ALA A 124 -15.71 -14.08 -2.91
N LYS A 125 -14.76 -14.23 -1.96
CA LYS A 125 -14.61 -13.27 -0.85
C LYS A 125 -14.18 -11.86 -1.27
N TYR A 126 -13.42 -11.71 -2.36
CA TYR A 126 -13.15 -10.37 -2.92
C TYR A 126 -14.41 -9.72 -3.48
N ASP A 127 -15.24 -10.51 -4.15
CA ASP A 127 -16.51 -10.06 -4.71
C ASP A 127 -17.50 -9.71 -3.58
N GLU A 128 -17.69 -10.59 -2.59
CA GLU A 128 -18.55 -10.37 -1.42
C GLU A 128 -18.18 -9.11 -0.62
N THR A 129 -16.89 -8.79 -0.54
CA THR A 129 -16.39 -7.64 0.24
C THR A 129 -16.19 -6.37 -0.58
N ASN A 130 -16.56 -6.37 -1.86
CA ASN A 130 -16.34 -5.27 -2.80
C ASN A 130 -14.86 -4.82 -2.87
N ARG A 131 -13.92 -5.77 -2.72
CA ARG A 131 -12.47 -5.51 -2.73
C ARG A 131 -11.79 -5.97 -4.02
N LYS A 132 -12.52 -6.52 -4.99
CA LYS A 132 -11.96 -6.93 -6.28
C LYS A 132 -11.54 -5.73 -7.12
N THR A 133 -10.30 -5.72 -7.58
CA THR A 133 -9.76 -4.72 -8.50
C THR A 133 -8.77 -5.37 -9.46
N ILE A 134 -8.57 -4.79 -10.64
CA ILE A 134 -7.64 -5.30 -11.66
C ILE A 134 -6.23 -5.54 -11.10
N PRO A 135 -5.62 -4.62 -10.32
CA PRO A 135 -4.29 -4.85 -9.75
C PRO A 135 -4.26 -5.99 -8.72
N ARG A 136 -5.32 -6.18 -7.93
CA ARG A 136 -5.38 -7.25 -6.93
C ARG A 136 -5.53 -8.62 -7.58
N GLU A 137 -6.36 -8.70 -8.62
CA GLU A 137 -6.54 -9.91 -9.41
C GLU A 137 -5.25 -10.33 -10.13
N LYS A 138 -4.54 -9.39 -10.75
CA LYS A 138 -3.24 -9.66 -11.38
C LYS A 138 -2.22 -10.23 -10.39
N ASN A 139 -2.25 -9.81 -9.14
CA ASN A 139 -1.30 -10.23 -8.09
C ASN A 139 -1.82 -11.40 -7.23
N PHE A 140 -3.04 -11.89 -7.46
CA PHE A 140 -3.69 -12.91 -6.64
C PHE A 140 -2.86 -14.19 -6.54
N SER A 141 -2.45 -14.76 -7.69
CA SER A 141 -1.69 -16.00 -7.73
C SER A 141 -0.34 -15.90 -6.99
N THR A 142 0.32 -14.74 -7.09
CA THR A 142 1.59 -14.47 -6.39
C THR A 142 1.38 -14.43 -4.88
N ASN A 143 0.32 -13.76 -4.42
CA ASN A 143 0.03 -13.66 -3.00
C ASN A 143 -0.40 -15.01 -2.40
N VAL A 144 -1.18 -15.82 -3.11
CA VAL A 144 -1.53 -17.18 -2.69
C VAL A 144 -0.28 -18.05 -2.57
N LYS A 145 0.63 -18.02 -3.56
CA LYS A 145 1.93 -18.72 -3.46
C LYS A 145 2.74 -18.28 -2.24
N SER A 146 2.68 -17.00 -1.90
CA SER A 146 3.36 -16.48 -0.71
C SER A 146 2.77 -17.00 0.61
N LEU A 147 1.48 -17.34 0.66
CA LEU A 147 0.87 -17.96 1.84
C LEU A 147 1.35 -19.39 2.02
N ILE A 148 1.58 -20.10 0.91
CA ILE A 148 2.15 -21.45 0.92
C ILE A 148 3.62 -21.41 1.37
N SER A 149 4.41 -20.47 0.84
CA SER A 149 5.83 -20.35 1.22
C SER A 149 6.02 -20.03 2.70
N ASP A 150 5.13 -19.24 3.28
CA ASP A 150 5.15 -18.87 4.71
C ASP A 150 4.49 -19.93 5.60
N GLN A 151 4.11 -21.08 5.03
CA GLN A 151 3.48 -22.20 5.73
C GLN A 151 2.15 -21.83 6.40
N TYR A 152 1.43 -20.81 5.91
CA TYR A 152 0.12 -20.44 6.45
C TYR A 152 -1.01 -21.28 5.87
N ILE A 153 -0.84 -21.74 4.63
CA ILE A 153 -1.78 -22.67 3.97
C ILE A 153 -0.96 -23.78 3.31
N SER A 154 -1.52 -24.98 3.24
CA SER A 154 -0.95 -26.12 2.51
C SER A 154 -1.84 -26.48 1.32
N ALA A 155 -1.23 -26.94 0.23
CA ALA A 155 -1.97 -27.45 -0.92
C ALA A 155 -2.25 -28.94 -0.67
N ILE A 156 -3.52 -29.34 -0.69
CA ILE A 156 -3.92 -30.76 -0.65
C ILE A 156 -3.74 -31.37 -2.03
N ASN A 157 -4.14 -30.61 -3.06
CA ASN A 157 -4.01 -30.94 -4.47
C ASN A 157 -3.82 -29.65 -5.28
N ASP A 158 -3.86 -29.73 -6.61
CA ASP A 158 -3.61 -28.57 -7.49
C ASP A 158 -4.67 -27.45 -7.34
N THR A 159 -5.86 -27.78 -6.83
CA THR A 159 -7.04 -26.90 -6.76
C THR A 159 -7.46 -26.52 -5.34
N GLU A 160 -7.17 -27.36 -4.35
CA GLU A 160 -7.64 -27.26 -2.97
C GLU A 160 -6.50 -27.00 -1.98
N PHE A 161 -6.82 -26.18 -0.99
CA PHE A 161 -5.92 -25.73 0.07
C PHE A 161 -6.53 -26.01 1.44
N ARG A 162 -5.66 -26.16 2.42
CA ARG A 162 -6.01 -26.26 3.84
C ARG A 162 -5.34 -25.14 4.61
N LEU A 163 -6.03 -24.62 5.62
CA LEU A 163 -5.45 -23.65 6.56
C LEU A 163 -4.57 -24.40 7.57
N GLU A 164 -3.31 -23.99 7.68
CA GLU A 164 -2.38 -24.53 8.67
C GLU A 164 -2.55 -23.84 10.02
N LYS A 165 -2.11 -24.51 11.10
CA LYS A 165 -2.21 -23.96 12.47
C LYS A 165 -1.54 -22.59 12.61
N THR A 166 -0.37 -22.42 12.00
CA THR A 166 0.39 -21.16 11.96
C THR A 166 -0.40 -20.05 11.24
N GLY A 167 -1.10 -20.38 10.16
CA GLY A 167 -1.97 -19.48 9.43
C GLY A 167 -3.21 -19.08 10.24
N PHE A 168 -3.82 -20.03 10.95
CA PHE A 168 -4.94 -19.78 11.84
C PHE A 168 -4.56 -18.86 13.00
N GLU A 169 -3.45 -19.12 13.69
CA GLU A 169 -2.94 -18.26 14.76
C GLU A 169 -2.67 -16.83 14.26
N ARG A 170 -2.07 -16.71 13.08
CA ARG A 170 -1.82 -15.41 12.45
C ARG A 170 -3.13 -14.68 12.08
N ALA A 171 -4.12 -15.38 11.54
CA ALA A 171 -5.44 -14.82 11.24
C ALA A 171 -6.14 -14.35 12.52
N LYS A 172 -6.10 -15.15 13.59
CA LYS A 172 -6.65 -14.80 14.91
C LYS A 172 -5.99 -13.55 15.47
N VAL A 173 -4.66 -13.44 15.37
CA VAL A 173 -3.94 -12.23 15.75
C VAL A 173 -4.46 -11.04 14.94
N ILE A 174 -4.56 -11.14 13.61
CA ILE A 174 -5.03 -10.06 12.71
C ILE A 174 -6.49 -9.64 13.00
N LEU A 175 -7.35 -10.58 13.40
CA LEU A 175 -8.75 -10.29 13.66
C LEU A 175 -9.01 -9.71 15.05
N LEU A 176 -8.25 -10.16 16.07
CA LEU A 176 -8.54 -9.82 17.47
C LEU A 176 -7.72 -8.66 18.05
N SER A 177 -6.54 -8.33 17.49
CA SER A 177 -5.84 -7.14 17.99
C SER A 177 -6.49 -5.83 17.56
N SER A 178 -6.55 -4.89 18.51
CA SER A 178 -7.03 -3.53 18.27
C SER A 178 -6.15 -2.81 17.24
N PRO A 179 -6.76 -2.04 16.30
CA PRO A 179 -6.02 -1.31 15.27
C PRO A 179 -4.96 -0.35 15.85
N ASN A 180 -5.12 0.11 17.09
CA ASN A 180 -4.21 1.07 17.74
C ASN A 180 -2.94 0.49 18.38
N LYS A 181 -2.76 -0.84 18.48
CA LYS A 181 -1.58 -1.44 19.15
C LYS A 181 -0.66 -2.27 18.26
N ARG A 182 -0.93 -2.35 16.95
CA ARG A 182 -0.05 -3.10 16.05
C ARG A 182 1.04 -2.17 15.56
N LYS A 183 2.24 -2.34 16.13
CA LYS A 183 3.49 -1.79 15.59
C LYS A 183 3.46 -2.01 14.09
N THR A 184 3.27 -0.94 13.35
CA THR A 184 3.64 -0.89 11.95
C THR A 184 5.07 -1.40 11.90
N LYS A 185 5.27 -2.64 11.45
CA LYS A 185 6.46 -2.92 10.67
C LYS A 185 6.28 -2.01 9.47
N GLN A 186 6.77 -0.78 9.62
CA GLN A 186 6.97 0.10 8.50
C GLN A 186 7.83 -0.73 7.56
N ASN A 187 7.22 -1.31 6.53
CA ASN A 187 7.89 -1.42 5.26
C ASN A 187 8.17 0.02 4.90
N SER A 188 9.33 0.51 5.34
CA SER A 188 9.85 1.80 4.98
C SER A 188 10.28 1.73 3.53
N SER A 189 9.30 1.66 2.62
CA SER A 189 9.38 2.54 1.46
C SER A 189 9.05 3.95 1.97
N SER A 190 9.83 4.44 2.94
CA SER A 190 10.04 5.88 3.01
C SER A 190 10.63 6.19 1.65
N ARG A 191 9.79 6.76 0.78
CA ARG A 191 10.29 7.51 -0.36
C ARG A 191 11.18 8.54 0.31
N LYS A 192 12.49 8.26 0.38
CA LYS A 192 13.46 9.12 1.04
C LYS A 192 13.13 10.50 0.50
N LYS A 193 12.68 11.40 1.37
CA LYS A 193 12.60 12.81 1.04
C LYS A 193 14.00 13.11 0.54
N ASN A 194 14.14 13.40 -0.75
CA ASN A 194 15.42 13.75 -1.34
C ASN A 194 15.84 15.02 -0.61
N THR A 195 16.64 14.88 0.44
CA THR A 195 17.34 16.01 1.01
C THR A 195 18.18 16.58 -0.13
N PRO A 196 18.09 17.90 -0.40
CA PRO A 196 18.93 18.50 -1.43
C PRO A 196 20.37 18.17 -1.05
N THR A 197 21.07 17.48 -1.96
CA THR A 197 22.48 17.16 -1.75
C THR A 197 23.24 18.47 -1.85
N SER A 198 23.81 18.91 -0.72
CA SER A 198 24.65 20.11 -0.69
C SER A 198 26.00 19.77 -1.32
N TYR A 199 26.44 20.59 -2.27
CA TYR A 199 27.74 20.48 -2.91
C TYR A 199 28.60 21.68 -2.50
N SER A 200 29.90 21.45 -2.31
CA SER A 200 30.86 22.51 -2.02
C SER A 200 31.53 22.96 -3.32
N LEU A 201 31.77 24.27 -3.44
CA LEU A 201 32.64 24.80 -4.49
C LEU A 201 34.07 24.34 -4.21
N LEU A 202 34.75 23.80 -5.23
CA LEU A 202 36.13 23.36 -5.15
C LEU A 202 37.00 24.36 -5.91
N GLU A 203 38.13 24.77 -5.35
CA GLU A 203 39.08 25.66 -6.02
C GLU A 203 39.87 24.83 -7.05
N LEU A 204 39.51 24.98 -8.33
CA LEU A 204 40.12 24.27 -9.46
C LEU A 204 41.21 25.10 -10.18
N ASP A 205 41.52 26.29 -9.66
CA ASP A 205 42.49 27.25 -10.23
C ASP A 205 42.34 27.42 -11.76
N LEU A 206 41.10 27.53 -12.22
CA LEU A 206 40.79 27.75 -13.64
C LEU A 206 41.08 29.21 -14.00
N SER A 207 42.01 29.43 -14.94
CA SER A 207 42.25 30.74 -15.55
C SER A 207 41.02 31.21 -16.34
N GLU A 208 40.92 32.51 -16.61
CA GLU A 208 39.82 33.05 -17.44
C GLU A 208 39.73 32.38 -18.82
N GLU A 209 40.88 32.16 -19.46
CA GLU A 209 40.98 31.47 -20.74
C GLU A 209 40.45 30.04 -20.68
N GLN A 210 40.75 29.32 -19.60
CA GLN A 210 40.28 27.94 -19.39
C GLN A 210 38.77 27.89 -19.16
N ARG A 211 38.19 28.89 -18.49
CA ARG A 211 36.73 28.97 -18.30
C ARG A 211 36.01 29.21 -19.62
N ILE A 212 36.57 30.08 -20.47
CA ILE A 212 36.04 30.35 -21.82
C ILE A 212 36.18 29.10 -22.69
N SER A 213 37.35 28.46 -22.72
CA SER A 213 37.59 27.21 -23.43
C SER A 213 36.62 26.10 -23.02
N PHE A 214 36.34 25.97 -21.72
CA PHE A 214 35.34 25.01 -21.24
C PHE A 214 33.92 25.35 -21.70
N ARG A 215 33.54 26.63 -21.69
CA ARG A 215 32.23 27.07 -22.18
C ARG A 215 32.05 26.75 -23.67
N ASP A 216 33.04 27.08 -24.49
CA ASP A 216 33.02 26.77 -25.92
C ASP A 216 32.98 25.25 -26.17
N PHE A 217 33.74 24.49 -25.38
CA PHE A 217 33.71 23.04 -25.41
C PHE A 217 32.32 22.50 -25.04
N TRP A 218 31.69 23.04 -24.00
CA TRP A 218 30.37 22.64 -23.54
C TRP A 218 29.30 22.88 -24.61
N GLU A 219 29.26 24.09 -25.20
CA GLU A 219 28.29 24.46 -26.24
C GLU A 219 28.47 23.67 -27.54
N LYS A 220 29.69 23.18 -27.81
CA LYS A 220 29.97 22.36 -28.98
C LYS A 220 29.39 20.94 -28.86
N HIS A 221 29.23 20.40 -27.65
CA HIS A 221 28.78 19.02 -27.44
C HIS A 221 27.27 18.93 -27.20
N LYS A 222 26.62 17.92 -27.79
CA LYS A 222 25.24 17.57 -27.43
C LYS A 222 25.23 16.97 -26.01
N HIS A 223 24.31 17.44 -25.16
CA HIS A 223 24.13 16.94 -23.79
C HIS A 223 22.74 16.27 -23.60
N PRO A 224 22.46 15.14 -24.27
CA PRO A 224 21.13 14.54 -24.30
C PRO A 224 20.71 13.91 -22.96
N SER A 225 21.67 13.61 -22.08
CA SER A 225 21.42 13.03 -20.77
C SER A 225 22.27 13.69 -19.68
N ASN A 226 21.76 13.66 -18.45
CA ASN A 226 22.52 14.04 -17.25
C ASN A 226 23.79 13.18 -17.08
N ILE A 227 23.77 11.94 -17.59
CA ILE A 227 24.95 11.06 -17.64
C ILE A 227 26.00 11.64 -18.59
N ASP A 228 25.60 12.02 -19.80
CA ASP A 228 26.51 12.57 -20.81
C ASP A 228 27.11 13.91 -20.35
N LYS A 229 26.33 14.76 -19.64
CA LYS A 229 26.85 15.97 -18.98
C LYS A 229 28.02 15.67 -18.04
N ALA A 230 27.90 14.64 -17.20
CA ALA A 230 28.98 14.24 -16.30
C ALA A 230 30.20 13.74 -17.08
N VAL A 231 30.01 12.94 -18.13
CA VAL A 231 31.12 12.41 -18.94
C VAL A 231 31.89 13.54 -19.66
N ILE A 232 31.19 14.53 -20.21
CA ILE A 232 31.81 15.69 -20.89
C ILE A 232 32.70 16.49 -19.93
N ILE A 233 32.20 16.78 -18.72
CA ILE A 233 32.96 17.51 -17.69
C ILE A 233 34.22 16.74 -17.28
N ALA A 234 34.08 15.44 -16.99
CA ALA A 234 35.21 14.60 -16.59
C ALA A 234 36.29 14.57 -17.68
N ASN A 235 35.88 14.37 -18.94
CA ASN A 235 36.83 14.33 -20.05
C ASN A 235 37.56 15.67 -20.25
N TRP A 236 36.87 16.80 -20.10
CA TRP A 236 37.52 18.10 -20.22
C TRP A 236 38.52 18.34 -19.08
N LEU A 237 38.14 18.05 -17.83
CA LEU A 237 39.04 18.14 -16.67
C LEU A 237 40.26 17.23 -16.82
N LYS A 238 40.10 16.04 -17.42
CA LYS A 238 41.21 15.14 -17.71
C LYS A 238 42.21 15.74 -18.68
N VAL A 239 41.72 16.32 -19.77
CA VAL A 239 42.56 16.81 -20.88
C VAL A 239 43.25 18.12 -20.51
N GLU A 240 42.54 19.04 -19.85
CA GLU A 240 43.04 20.39 -19.59
C GLU A 240 43.81 20.50 -18.25
N LYS A 241 43.40 19.74 -17.23
CA LYS A 241 43.96 19.83 -15.87
C LYS A 241 44.67 18.57 -15.40
N GLU A 242 44.70 17.51 -16.21
CA GLU A 242 45.26 16.20 -15.85
C GLU A 242 44.64 15.58 -14.58
N ILE A 243 43.47 16.07 -14.17
CA ILE A 243 42.73 15.53 -13.02
C ILE A 243 42.05 14.25 -13.48
N ASN A 244 42.39 13.11 -12.86
CA ASN A 244 41.79 11.80 -13.14
C ASN A 244 40.79 11.36 -12.07
N ASP A 245 40.78 12.06 -10.93
CA ASP A 245 40.00 11.73 -9.74
C ASP A 245 38.86 12.72 -9.56
N TYR A 246 37.63 12.27 -9.79
CA TYR A 246 36.47 13.14 -9.77
C TYR A 246 35.58 12.87 -8.56
N THR A 247 35.16 13.95 -7.91
CA THR A 247 34.10 13.94 -6.90
C THR A 247 32.89 14.74 -7.40
N PRO A 248 31.68 14.53 -6.86
CA PRO A 248 30.50 15.33 -7.23
C PRO A 248 30.72 16.85 -7.15
N ASN A 249 31.61 17.32 -6.27
CA ASN A 249 31.97 18.73 -6.12
C ASN A 249 32.73 19.28 -7.35
N HIS A 250 33.54 18.47 -8.03
CA HIS A 250 34.23 18.88 -9.26
C HIS A 250 33.21 19.20 -10.36
N PHE A 251 32.22 18.32 -10.54
CA PHE A 251 31.14 18.52 -11.51
C PHE A 251 30.27 19.73 -11.17
N PHE A 252 29.91 19.89 -9.89
CA PHE A 252 29.15 21.04 -9.44
C PHE A 252 29.88 22.36 -9.70
N THR A 253 31.19 22.41 -9.40
CA THR A 253 32.03 23.59 -9.62
C THR A 253 32.07 23.95 -11.10
N MET A 254 32.35 22.98 -11.98
CA MET A 254 32.41 23.21 -13.43
C MET A 254 31.07 23.69 -14.01
N LEU A 255 29.94 23.10 -13.57
CA LEU A 255 28.61 23.56 -13.98
C LEU A 255 28.34 24.99 -13.52
N ARG A 256 28.80 25.37 -12.32
CA ARG A 256 28.63 26.73 -11.81
C ARG A 256 29.48 27.75 -12.58
N THR A 257 30.68 27.37 -13.01
CA THR A 257 31.58 28.19 -13.83
C THR A 257 30.94 28.60 -15.16
N ILE A 258 30.15 27.71 -15.78
CA ILE A 258 29.44 27.99 -17.04
C ILE A 258 28.02 28.52 -16.82
N GLU A 259 27.62 28.79 -15.57
CA GLU A 259 26.28 29.25 -15.19
C GLU A 259 25.14 28.32 -15.63
N GLU A 260 25.43 27.03 -15.80
CA GLU A 260 24.46 26.03 -16.25
C GLU A 260 23.55 25.54 -15.12
N ASN A 261 22.40 25.00 -15.53
CA ASN A 261 21.42 24.50 -14.60
C ASN A 261 21.91 23.24 -13.86
N THR A 262 22.11 23.35 -12.56
CA THR A 262 22.48 22.26 -11.64
C THR A 262 21.27 21.52 -11.03
N SER A 263 20.06 21.72 -11.57
CA SER A 263 18.81 21.13 -11.07
C SER A 263 18.71 19.60 -11.22
N PHE A 264 19.76 18.92 -11.67
CA PHE A 264 19.81 17.46 -11.74
C PHE A 264 20.66 16.88 -10.62
N ASN A 265 20.36 15.64 -10.23
CA ASN A 265 21.13 14.95 -9.19
C ASN A 265 22.47 14.48 -9.77
N ILE A 266 23.51 15.29 -9.59
CA ILE A 266 24.89 15.04 -10.05
C ILE A 266 25.40 13.69 -9.52
N ALA A 267 25.25 13.42 -8.22
CA ALA A 267 25.70 12.17 -7.62
C ALA A 267 25.01 10.94 -8.25
N ALA A 268 23.70 11.03 -8.50
CA ALA A 268 22.96 9.96 -9.18
C ALA A 268 23.36 9.82 -10.64
N ALA A 269 23.65 10.91 -11.36
CA ALA A 269 24.11 10.88 -12.74
C ALA A 269 25.45 10.13 -12.84
N ILE A 270 26.42 10.44 -11.97
CA ILE A 270 27.73 9.77 -11.94
C ILE A 270 27.56 8.29 -11.55
N LYS A 271 26.75 7.99 -10.52
CA LYS A 271 26.48 6.62 -10.09
C LYS A 271 25.84 5.79 -11.20
N ASN A 272 24.90 6.36 -11.94
CA ASN A 272 24.28 5.70 -13.09
C ASN A 272 25.28 5.53 -14.23
N ALA A 273 26.08 6.56 -14.53
CA ALA A 273 27.14 6.48 -15.55
C ALA A 273 28.11 5.33 -15.29
N LYS A 274 28.47 5.07 -14.02
CA LYS A 274 29.22 3.89 -13.57
C LYS A 274 28.44 2.59 -13.80
N ASN A 275 27.24 2.48 -13.22
CA ASN A 275 26.54 1.20 -13.09
C ASN A 275 25.84 0.74 -14.38
N THR A 276 25.33 1.65 -15.21
CA THR A 276 24.51 1.30 -16.38
C THR A 276 25.28 1.39 -17.68
N LYS A 277 26.31 2.23 -17.76
CA LYS A 277 27.07 2.50 -18.99
C LYS A 277 28.57 2.25 -18.87
N HIS A 278 29.08 1.97 -17.67
CA HIS A 278 30.49 1.70 -17.41
C HIS A 278 31.45 2.83 -17.84
N PHE A 279 30.95 4.07 -17.88
CA PHE A 279 31.76 5.26 -18.23
C PHE A 279 32.73 5.67 -17.13
N PHE A 280 32.44 5.27 -15.88
CA PHE A 280 33.29 5.53 -14.74
C PHE A 280 33.57 4.23 -13.97
N THR A 281 34.75 4.15 -13.37
CA THR A 281 35.05 3.27 -12.24
C THR A 281 34.98 4.08 -10.95
N TYR A 282 34.84 3.39 -9.82
CA TYR A 282 34.81 4.04 -8.51
C TYR A 282 35.90 3.42 -7.65
N ASP A 283 36.81 4.25 -7.20
CA ASP A 283 37.81 3.89 -6.21
C ASP A 283 37.20 4.07 -4.81
N ALA A 284 37.09 2.96 -4.08
CA ALA A 284 36.49 2.94 -2.76
C ALA A 284 37.40 3.57 -1.70
N ASP A 285 38.72 3.51 -1.90
CA ASP A 285 39.70 3.94 -0.92
C ASP A 285 39.73 5.47 -0.84
N ASN A 286 39.77 6.11 -2.01
CA ASN A 286 39.80 7.57 -2.13
C ASN A 286 38.41 8.21 -2.27
N LYS A 287 37.35 7.41 -2.43
CA LYS A 287 35.97 7.85 -2.69
C LYS A 287 35.83 8.74 -3.94
N VAL A 288 36.60 8.41 -4.97
CA VAL A 288 36.64 9.16 -6.25
C VAL A 288 36.13 8.31 -7.41
N TYR A 289 35.66 8.98 -8.44
CA TYR A 289 35.29 8.37 -9.71
C TYR A 289 36.39 8.61 -10.73
N ILE A 290 36.74 7.59 -11.50
CA ILE A 290 37.77 7.64 -12.53
C ILE A 290 37.08 7.39 -13.89
N LEU A 291 37.37 8.24 -14.88
CA LEU A 291 36.81 8.11 -16.22
C LEU A 291 37.49 6.94 -16.97
N THR A 292 36.69 6.06 -17.57
CA THR A 292 37.19 4.92 -18.36
C THR A 292 37.37 5.28 -19.83
N HIS A 293 38.10 4.45 -20.57
CA HIS A 293 38.23 4.57 -22.04
C HIS A 293 36.87 4.58 -22.76
N ILE A 294 35.87 3.84 -22.24
CA ILE A 294 34.50 3.83 -22.78
C ILE A 294 33.84 5.21 -22.64
N GLY A 295 34.06 5.88 -21.50
CA GLY A 295 33.58 7.24 -21.27
C GLY A 295 34.24 8.26 -22.20
N GLU A 296 35.53 8.14 -22.44
CA GLU A 296 36.26 9.00 -23.39
C GLU A 296 35.73 8.85 -24.83
N ASP A 297 35.52 7.61 -25.27
CA ASP A 297 34.98 7.33 -26.59
C ASP A 297 33.55 7.88 -26.75
N ARG A 298 32.75 7.86 -25.68
CA ARG A 298 31.43 8.50 -25.68
C ARG A 298 31.52 10.00 -25.99
N VAL A 299 32.46 10.73 -25.43
CA VAL A 299 32.64 12.17 -25.74
C VAL A 299 32.98 12.37 -27.21
N LYS A 300 33.83 11.51 -27.80
CA LYS A 300 34.14 11.56 -29.24
C LYS A 300 32.88 11.36 -30.09
N THR A 301 32.01 10.41 -29.75
CA THR A 301 30.74 10.20 -30.48
C THR A 301 29.82 11.43 -30.40
N LEU A 302 29.81 12.14 -29.28
CA LEU A 302 29.02 13.35 -29.08
C LEU A 302 29.56 14.56 -29.87
N LYS A 303 30.85 14.55 -30.25
CA LYS A 303 31.44 15.55 -31.17
C LYS A 303 31.01 15.32 -32.62
N THR A 304 30.92 14.07 -33.06
CA THR A 304 30.70 13.73 -34.48
C THR A 304 29.26 13.97 -34.93
N ALA A 305 28.27 13.83 -34.03
CA ALA A 305 26.84 13.93 -34.35
C ALA A 305 26.33 15.33 -34.73
N ARG A 306 27.20 16.34 -34.91
CA ARG A 306 26.84 17.68 -35.43
C ARG A 306 27.23 17.86 -36.91
N LYS A 307 28.04 16.96 -37.48
CA LYS A 307 28.48 17.03 -38.89
C LYS A 307 27.55 16.32 -39.87
N GLU A 308 26.54 15.61 -39.40
CA GLU A 308 25.62 14.84 -40.26
C GLU A 308 24.28 15.57 -40.52
N ASP A 309 24.10 16.78 -39.96
CA ASP A 309 22.89 17.59 -40.09
C ASP A 309 23.14 18.94 -40.83
N GLU A 310 24.29 19.12 -41.49
CA GLU A 310 24.62 20.22 -42.43
C GLU A 310 24.86 19.68 -43.83
#